data_AF-A0A926J841-F1
#
_entry.id   AF-A0A926J841-F1
#
_cell.length_a   1.000
_cell.length_b   1.000
_cell.length_c   1.000
_cell.angle_alpha   90.00
_cell.angle_beta   90.00
_cell.angle_gamma   90.00
#
_symmetry.space_group_name_H-M   'P 1'
#
loop_
_entity.id
_entity.type
_entity.pdbx_description
1 polymer ?
#
loop_
_entity_poly.entity_id
_entity_poly.type
_entity_poly.pdbx_seq_one_letter_code
_entity_poly.pdbx_strand_id
1 'polypeptide(L)'
;MSSPLLAAITAGFLIASTAEAQDTATVTPASAAAPAQPVKEKKICRGIIPTGSMMAKRFCLTKTEWAEFNRLNDEDQDKALSKRINVVPPTTP
;
A
#
# COMPACT_ATOMS: atom_id res chain seq x y z
N MET A 1 -34.78 -13.02 -15.00
CA MET A 1 -35.98 -13.49 -14.29
C MET A 1 -35.56 -14.42 -13.15
N SER A 2 -36.06 -14.16 -11.95
CA SER A 2 -36.35 -15.09 -10.84
C SER A 2 -35.15 -15.82 -10.20
N SER A 3 -34.54 -15.35 -9.09
CA SER A 3 -34.98 -15.41 -7.66
C SER A 3 -35.16 -16.84 -7.11
N PRO A 4 -35.05 -17.12 -5.79
CA PRO A 4 -34.50 -16.37 -4.64
C PRO A 4 -33.64 -17.25 -3.66
N LEU A 5 -32.86 -16.68 -2.74
CA LEU A 5 -32.78 -17.16 -1.34
C LEU A 5 -31.93 -16.21 -0.48
N LEU A 6 -32.61 -15.25 0.14
CA LEU A 6 -32.22 -14.78 1.48
C LEU A 6 -32.56 -15.92 2.45
N ALA A 7 -31.58 -16.46 3.16
CA ALA A 7 -31.74 -17.00 4.52
C ALA A 7 -30.43 -17.63 4.99
N ALA A 8 -29.66 -16.93 5.82
CA ALA A 8 -28.93 -17.50 6.96
C ALA A 8 -28.06 -16.40 7.59
N ILE A 9 -28.70 -15.52 8.37
CA ILE A 9 -28.01 -14.83 9.45
C ILE A 9 -27.85 -15.88 10.56
N THR A 10 -26.72 -16.59 10.57
CA THR A 10 -26.29 -17.37 11.74
C THR A 10 -25.15 -16.64 12.41
N ALA A 11 -25.50 -15.99 13.53
CA ALA A 11 -24.56 -15.53 14.53
C ALA A 11 -23.59 -16.68 14.90
N GLY A 12 -22.30 -16.42 14.78
CA GLY A 12 -21.28 -17.45 14.92
C GLY A 12 -19.92 -16.87 15.30
N PHE A 13 -19.81 -16.53 16.58
CA PHE A 13 -18.64 -16.78 17.41
C PHE A 13 -17.33 -16.02 17.12
N LEU A 14 -17.10 -14.99 17.93
CA LEU A 14 -15.78 -14.48 18.29
C LEU A 14 -14.93 -15.63 18.88
N ILE A 15 -13.83 -15.98 18.22
CA ILE A 15 -12.71 -16.68 18.86
C ILE A 15 -11.44 -15.91 18.57
N ALA A 16 -10.99 -15.21 19.61
CA ALA A 16 -9.61 -14.77 19.75
C ALA A 16 -8.74 -16.02 19.89
N SER A 17 -7.82 -16.23 18.96
CA SER A 17 -6.75 -17.22 19.09
C SER A 17 -5.44 -16.47 19.30
N THR A 18 -5.08 -16.23 20.56
CA THR A 18 -3.69 -16.00 20.98
C THR A 18 -3.12 -17.34 21.42
N ALA A 19 -2.49 -18.06 20.50
CA ALA A 19 -1.70 -19.24 20.81
C ALA A 19 -0.22 -18.87 20.70
N GLU A 20 0.37 -18.47 21.83
CA GLU A 20 1.82 -18.44 22.03
C GLU A 20 2.24 -19.74 22.71
N ALA A 21 2.95 -20.61 22.00
CA ALA A 21 3.74 -21.75 22.48
C ALA A 21 4.34 -22.42 21.22
N GLN A 22 5.63 -22.74 21.06
CA GLN A 22 6.68 -23.05 22.03
C GLN A 22 8.05 -22.63 21.47
N ASP A 23 8.88 -22.15 22.39
CA ASP A 23 10.32 -22.11 22.24
C ASP A 23 10.86 -23.55 22.11
N THR A 24 11.55 -23.83 21.02
CA THR A 24 12.45 -24.98 20.93
C THR A 24 13.72 -24.48 20.24
N ALA A 25 14.62 -23.95 21.06
CA ALA A 25 15.98 -23.62 20.63
C ALA A 25 16.76 -24.89 20.26
N THR A 26 16.61 -25.33 19.01
CA THR A 26 17.51 -26.30 18.38
C THR A 26 18.83 -25.59 18.07
N VAL A 27 19.84 -25.78 18.92
CA VAL A 27 21.21 -25.33 18.64
C VAL A 27 21.75 -26.11 17.45
N THR A 28 21.71 -25.48 16.28
CA THR A 28 22.28 -25.97 15.03
C THR A 28 23.72 -25.48 14.94
N PRO A 29 24.71 -26.33 14.59
CA PRO A 29 26.10 -25.90 14.47
C PRO A 29 26.24 -24.79 13.43
N ALA A 30 26.93 -23.72 13.82
CA ALA A 30 27.16 -22.53 13.00
C ALA A 30 27.95 -22.89 11.74
N SER A 31 27.24 -23.11 10.64
CA SER A 31 27.82 -23.15 9.31
C SER A 31 28.32 -21.74 8.97
N ALA A 32 29.58 -21.64 8.57
CA ALA A 32 30.24 -20.39 8.21
C ALA A 32 29.36 -19.58 7.24
N ALA A 33 29.00 -18.36 7.66
CA ALA A 33 28.14 -17.48 6.88
C ALA A 33 28.81 -17.16 5.53
N ALA A 34 28.22 -17.66 4.45
CA ALA A 34 28.55 -17.24 3.10
C ALA A 34 28.34 -15.71 2.97
N PRO A 35 29.14 -15.00 2.15
CA PRO A 35 29.02 -13.56 1.98
C PRO A 35 27.58 -13.20 1.56
N ALA A 36 26.96 -12.30 2.31
CA ALA A 36 25.58 -11.88 2.11
C ALA A 36 25.42 -11.32 0.69
N GLN A 37 24.65 -12.01 -0.15
CA GLN A 37 24.28 -11.50 -1.46
C GLN A 37 23.47 -10.21 -1.29
N PRO A 38 23.64 -9.20 -2.16
CA PRO A 38 22.92 -7.95 -2.07
C PRO A 38 21.42 -8.25 -2.02
N VAL A 39 20.78 -7.84 -0.92
CA VAL A 39 19.36 -8.09 -0.69
C VAL A 39 18.59 -7.36 -1.78
N LYS A 40 18.13 -8.10 -2.78
CA LYS A 40 17.34 -7.55 -3.89
C LYS A 40 16.07 -6.94 -3.27
N GLU A 41 15.98 -5.60 -3.28
CA GLU A 41 14.84 -4.92 -2.68
C GLU A 41 13.55 -5.45 -3.29
N LYS A 42 12.63 -5.89 -2.41
CA LYS A 42 11.34 -6.41 -2.85
C LYS A 42 10.52 -5.27 -3.46
N LYS A 43 9.94 -5.54 -4.63
CA LYS A 43 8.98 -4.63 -5.26
C LYS A 43 7.65 -4.69 -4.51
N ILE A 44 7.05 -3.53 -4.30
CA ILE A 44 5.77 -3.32 -3.64
C ILE A 44 4.78 -2.84 -4.69
N CYS A 45 3.74 -3.63 -4.95
CA CYS A 45 2.71 -3.30 -5.94
C CYS A 45 1.56 -2.53 -5.30
N ARG A 46 1.30 -1.30 -5.77
CA ARG A 46 0.15 -0.47 -5.34
C ARG A 46 -0.75 -0.15 -6.53
N GLY A 47 -2.04 -0.03 -6.27
CA GLY A 47 -3.02 0.47 -7.23
C GLY A 47 -3.14 1.99 -7.11
N ILE A 48 -2.86 2.72 -8.19
CA ILE A 48 -2.95 4.18 -8.25
C ILE A 48 -4.11 4.55 -9.19
N ILE A 49 -5.04 5.36 -8.70
CA ILE A 49 -6.10 5.96 -9.51
C ILE A 49 -5.58 7.33 -9.97
N PRO A 50 -5.23 7.52 -11.25
CA PRO A 50 -4.75 8.80 -11.70
C PRO A 50 -5.87 9.83 -11.71
N THR A 51 -5.55 11.07 -11.39
CA THR A 51 -6.49 12.20 -11.39
C THR A 51 -7.20 12.30 -12.73
N GLY A 52 -8.54 12.32 -12.72
CA GLY A 52 -9.36 12.37 -13.93
C GLY A 52 -9.68 11.01 -14.56
N SER A 53 -9.27 9.90 -13.95
CA SER A 53 -9.70 8.56 -14.34
C SER A 53 -10.35 7.82 -13.17
N MET A 54 -11.33 6.98 -13.46
CA MET A 54 -11.92 6.06 -12.48
C MET A 54 -11.23 4.68 -12.48
N MET A 55 -10.27 4.46 -13.38
CA MET A 55 -9.59 3.17 -13.54
C MET A 55 -8.24 3.17 -12.81
N ALA A 56 -8.07 2.24 -11.88
CA ALA A 56 -6.81 2.05 -11.18
C ALA A 56 -5.76 1.38 -12.09
N LYS A 57 -4.54 1.91 -12.08
CA LYS A 57 -3.35 1.29 -12.68
C LYS A 57 -2.48 0.70 -11.58
N ARG A 58 -1.85 -0.45 -11.84
CA ARG A 58 -0.95 -1.09 -10.87
C ARG A 58 0.50 -0.74 -11.17
N PHE A 59 1.22 -0.23 -10.18
CA PHE A 59 2.65 0.03 -10.25
C PHE A 59 3.38 -0.79 -9.20
N CYS A 60 4.48 -1.43 -9.59
CA CYS A 60 5.32 -2.26 -8.73
C CYS A 60 6.72 -1.67 -8.68
N LEU A 61 7.04 -0.97 -7.59
CA LEU A 61 8.28 -0.24 -7.37
C LEU A 61 8.96 -0.71 -6.09
N THR A 62 10.28 -0.54 -5.95
CA THR A 62 10.99 -0.73 -4.68
C THR A 62 10.59 0.33 -3.66
N LYS A 63 11.03 0.18 -2.41
CA LYS A 63 10.77 1.17 -1.36
C LYS A 63 11.37 2.54 -1.70
N THR A 64 12.59 2.54 -2.24
CA THR A 64 13.33 3.73 -2.66
C THR A 64 12.63 4.44 -3.82
N GLU A 65 12.20 3.68 -4.83
CA GLU A 65 11.43 4.20 -5.97
C GLU A 65 10.07 4.78 -5.54
N TRP A 66 9.38 4.16 -4.57
CA TRP A 66 8.13 4.70 -4.02
C TRP A 66 8.33 6.03 -3.28
N ALA A 67 9.43 6.18 -2.55
CA ALA A 67 9.74 7.43 -1.86
C ALA A 67 9.93 8.57 -2.86
N GLU A 68 10.66 8.31 -3.95
CA GLU A 68 10.86 9.29 -5.01
C GLU A 68 9.56 9.60 -5.76
N PHE A 69 8.75 8.58 -6.07
CA PHE A 69 7.43 8.77 -6.69
C PHE A 69 6.55 9.72 -5.87
N ASN A 70 6.51 9.53 -4.55
CA ASN A 70 5.73 10.37 -3.66
C ASN A 70 6.26 11.81 -3.65
N ARG A 71 7.58 11.99 -3.51
CA ARG A 71 8.22 13.32 -3.52
C ARG A 71 7.86 14.11 -4.78
N LEU A 72 8.00 13.48 -5.96
CA LEU A 72 7.67 14.11 -7.24
C LEU A 72 6.19 14.47 -7.34
N ASN A 73 5.31 13.58 -6.88
CA ASN A 73 3.88 13.83 -6.90
C ASN A 73 3.47 14.99 -5.99
N ASP A 74 4.07 15.10 -4.80
CA ASP A 74 3.81 16.20 -3.86
C ASP A 74 4.27 17.54 -4.44
N GLU A 75 5.47 17.60 -5.06
CA GLU A 75 5.96 18.80 -5.74
C GLU A 75 5.05 19.26 -6.88
N ASP A 76 4.50 18.32 -7.65
CA ASP A 76 3.58 18.63 -8.75
C ASP A 76 2.22 19.12 -8.21
N GLN A 77 1.74 18.58 -7.08
CA GLN A 77 0.55 19.11 -6.41
C GLN A 77 0.77 20.55 -5.96
N ASP A 78 1.89 20.85 -5.30
CA ASP A 78 2.20 22.21 -4.82
C ASP A 78 2.28 23.23 -5.96
N LYS A 79 2.92 22.84 -7.08
CA LYS A 79 2.95 23.67 -8.30
C LYS A 79 1.56 23.87 -8.90
N ALA A 80 0.73 22.84 -8.93
CA ALA A 80 -0.63 22.94 -9.44
C ALA A 80 -1.52 23.87 -8.57
N LEU A 81 -1.40 23.75 -7.25
CA LEU A 81 -2.14 24.57 -6.29
C LEU A 81 -1.70 26.03 -6.33
N SER A 82 -0.40 26.29 -6.29
CA SER A 82 0.16 27.65 -6.39
C SER A 82 -0.25 28.32 -7.71
N LYS A 83 -0.27 27.59 -8.83
CA LYS A 83 -0.78 28.14 -10.09
C LYS A 83 -2.26 28.51 -10.01
N ARG A 84 -3.11 27.71 -9.36
CA ARG A 84 -4.55 28.01 -9.23
C ARG A 84 -4.81 29.28 -8.41
N ILE A 85 -4.08 29.49 -7.31
CA ILE A 85 -4.22 30.71 -6.50
C ILE A 85 -3.96 31.96 -7.34
N ASN A 86 -2.98 31.91 -8.24
CA ASN A 86 -2.63 33.03 -9.10
C ASN A 86 -3.57 33.22 -10.31
N VAL A 87 -4.47 32.27 -10.59
CA VAL A 87 -5.37 32.30 -11.76
C VAL A 87 -6.80 32.68 -11.37
N VAL A 88 -7.20 32.60 -10.10
CA VAL A 88 -8.50 33.11 -9.64
C VAL A 88 -8.40 34.63 -9.50
N PRO A 89 -9.01 35.44 -10.40
CA PRO A 89 -9.06 36.88 -10.18
C PRO A 89 -9.81 37.14 -8.87
N PRO A 90 -9.42 38.16 -8.08
CA PRO A 90 -10.17 38.53 -6.89
C PRO A 90 -11.61 38.83 -7.33
N THR A 91 -12.56 38.05 -6.84
CA THR A 91 -13.99 38.35 -7.00
C THR A 91 -14.26 39.60 -6.17
N THR A 92 -14.24 40.75 -6.84
CA THR A 92 -14.66 42.04 -6.29
C THR A 92 -16.09 41.92 -5.77
N PRO A 93 -16.43 42.47 -4.59
CA PRO A 93 -17.76 42.38 -3.99
C PRO A 93 -18.86 43.04 -4.82
#